data_AF-A0AAC9JGH0-F1
#
_entry.id   AF-A0AAC9JGH0-F1
#
_cell.length_a   1.000
_cell.length_b   1.000
_cell.length_c   1.000
_cell.angle_alpha   90.00
_cell.angle_beta   90.00
_cell.angle_gamma   90.00
#
_symmetry.space_group_name_H-M   'P 1'
#
loop_
_entity.id
_entity.type
_entity.pdbx_description
1 polymer ?
#
loop_
_entity_poly.entity_id
_entity_poly.type
_entity_poly.pdbx_seq_one_letter_code
_entity_poly.pdbx_strand_id
1 'polypeptide(L)'
;MRAFLQLCFLRFFPAWFLAFILASVFHSHFVLFELVALNIDIPITKWAYMVFADMRGLALTYGMIIAVALAISFFIAHLLLNWLKKTDNSSAGQSKSNAITILMFGVAGAVGFFVMLVAMQPILNVTLIAGARTWMGIIAQCFAGFVSGICFAKLS
;
A
#
# COMPACT_ATOMS: atom_id res chain seq x y z
N MET A 1 20.31 -17.85 4.53
CA MET A 1 20.29 -16.83 3.46
C MET A 1 19.17 -17.06 2.43
N ARG A 2 18.96 -18.29 1.91
CA ARG A 2 17.90 -18.58 0.91
C ARG A 2 16.46 -18.29 1.36
N ALA A 3 16.10 -18.66 2.59
CA ALA A 3 14.75 -18.41 3.12
C ALA A 3 14.42 -16.91 3.26
N PHE A 4 15.39 -16.10 3.71
CA PHE A 4 15.25 -14.65 3.83
C PHE A 4 15.12 -13.95 2.46
N LEU A 5 15.88 -14.41 1.45
CA LEU A 5 15.77 -13.91 0.07
C LEU A 5 14.40 -14.25 -0.56
N GLN A 6 13.87 -15.45 -0.31
CA GLN A 6 12.55 -15.84 -0.82
C GLN A 6 11.43 -15.03 -0.15
N LEU A 7 11.53 -14.77 1.16
CA LEU A 7 10.58 -13.95 1.90
C LEU A 7 10.61 -12.47 1.47
N CYS A 8 11.79 -11.85 1.42
CA CYS A 8 11.93 -10.42 1.08
C CYS A 8 11.83 -10.12 -0.42
N PHE A 9 12.14 -11.05 -1.32
CA PHE A 9 12.18 -10.74 -2.75
C PHE A 9 11.01 -11.35 -3.53
N LEU A 10 10.56 -12.57 -3.22
CA LEU A 10 9.48 -13.20 -3.99
C LEU A 10 8.08 -12.88 -3.47
N ARG A 11 7.93 -12.54 -2.18
CA ARG A 11 6.62 -12.24 -1.56
C ARG A 11 6.37 -10.75 -1.44
N PHE A 12 7.38 -10.02 -0.99
CA PHE A 12 7.28 -8.58 -0.77
C PHE A 12 7.28 -7.78 -2.07
N PHE A 13 8.13 -8.13 -3.04
CA PHE A 13 8.20 -7.41 -4.31
C PHE A 13 6.86 -7.34 -5.06
N PRO A 14 6.11 -8.45 -5.29
CA PRO A 14 4.81 -8.35 -5.96
C PRO A 14 3.77 -7.60 -5.13
N ALA A 15 3.77 -7.74 -3.79
CA ALA A 15 2.86 -7.00 -2.92
C ALA A 15 3.13 -5.49 -2.97
N TRP A 16 4.40 -5.10 -2.88
CA TRP A 16 4.85 -3.71 -3.02
C TRP A 16 4.52 -3.15 -4.40
N PHE A 17 4.83 -3.89 -5.47
CA PHE A 17 4.57 -3.47 -6.85
C PHE A 17 3.07 -3.28 -7.10
N LEU A 18 2.24 -4.18 -6.57
CA LEU A 18 0.78 -4.05 -6.61
C LEU A 18 0.31 -2.80 -5.86
N ALA A 19 0.83 -2.56 -4.64
CA ALA A 19 0.53 -1.36 -3.86
C ALA A 19 0.88 -0.09 -4.63
N PHE A 20 2.07 -0.06 -5.23
CA PHE A 20 2.56 1.07 -6.03
C PHE A 20 1.66 1.36 -7.23
N ILE A 21 1.27 0.33 -8.01
CA ILE A 21 0.38 0.50 -9.15
C ILE A 21 -0.97 1.08 -8.71
N LEU A 22 -1.62 0.45 -7.71
CA LEU A 22 -2.93 0.91 -7.22
C LEU A 22 -2.85 2.33 -6.68
N ALA A 23 -1.85 2.62 -5.86
CA ALA A 23 -1.62 3.93 -5.29
C ALA A 23 -1.41 5.01 -6.36
N SER A 24 -0.60 4.71 -7.39
CA SER A 24 -0.35 5.63 -8.50
C SER A 24 -1.59 5.84 -9.35
N VAL A 25 -2.36 4.80 -9.64
CA VAL A 25 -3.60 4.90 -10.42
C VAL A 25 -4.62 5.75 -9.68
N PHE A 26 -4.84 5.50 -8.37
CA PHE A 26 -5.76 6.30 -7.57
C PHE A 26 -5.31 7.75 -7.51
N HIS A 27 -4.02 8.00 -7.30
CA HIS A 27 -3.48 9.36 -7.30
C HIS A 27 -3.85 10.13 -8.57
N SER A 28 -3.53 9.57 -9.75
CA SER A 28 -3.80 10.24 -11.02
C SER A 28 -5.30 10.45 -11.25
N HIS A 29 -6.15 9.49 -10.88
CA HIS A 29 -7.60 9.66 -11.03
C HIS A 29 -8.15 10.78 -10.16
N PHE A 30 -7.73 10.90 -8.90
CA PHE A 30 -8.18 12.01 -8.04
C PHE A 30 -7.73 13.36 -8.58
N VAL A 31 -6.49 13.46 -9.07
CA VAL A 31 -5.99 14.70 -9.69
C VAL A 31 -6.78 15.06 -10.95
N LEU A 32 -7.04 14.08 -11.81
CA LEU A 32 -7.79 14.30 -13.05
C LEU A 32 -9.26 14.66 -12.79
N PHE A 33 -9.89 14.06 -11.78
CA PHE A 33 -11.25 14.45 -11.36
C PHE A 33 -11.31 15.89 -10.84
N GLU A 34 -10.30 16.34 -10.08
CA GLU A 34 -10.21 17.74 -9.66
C GLU A 34 -10.05 18.68 -10.86
N LEU A 35 -9.26 18.31 -11.88
CA LEU A 35 -9.10 19.11 -13.09
C LEU A 35 -10.39 19.19 -13.92
N VAL A 36 -11.11 18.08 -14.08
CA VAL A 36 -12.42 18.08 -14.76
C VAL A 36 -13.44 18.92 -13.98
N ALA A 37 -13.42 18.86 -12.64
CA ALA A 37 -14.28 19.69 -11.80
C ALA A 37 -14.01 21.20 -11.97
N LEU A 38 -12.80 21.58 -12.39
CA LEU A 38 -12.44 22.95 -12.75
C LEU A 38 -12.82 23.33 -14.20
N ASN A 39 -13.66 22.54 -14.87
CA ASN A 39 -14.05 22.72 -16.28
C ASN A 39 -12.89 22.66 -17.28
N ILE A 40 -11.82 21.92 -16.95
CA ILE A 40 -10.76 21.63 -17.92
C ILE A 40 -11.17 20.40 -18.72
N ASP A 41 -11.35 20.57 -20.02
CA ASP A 41 -11.64 19.47 -20.93
C ASP A 41 -10.35 18.66 -21.20
N ILE A 42 -10.35 17.40 -20.77
CA ILE A 42 -9.22 16.49 -20.90
C ILE A 42 -9.66 15.31 -21.78
N PRO A 43 -9.15 15.20 -23.02
CA PRO A 43 -9.48 14.05 -23.86
C PRO A 43 -8.93 12.75 -23.24
N ILE A 44 -9.65 11.65 -23.44
CA ILE A 44 -9.35 10.32 -22.87
C ILE A 44 -7.92 9.85 -23.19
N THR A 45 -7.38 10.22 -24.36
CA THR A 45 -6.00 9.92 -24.76
C THR A 45 -4.97 10.64 -23.89
N LYS A 46 -5.23 11.90 -23.52
CA LYS A 46 -4.39 12.67 -22.60
C LYS A 46 -4.53 12.16 -21.17
N TRP A 47 -5.72 11.71 -20.77
CA TRP A 47 -5.96 11.09 -19.46
C TRP A 47 -5.05 9.89 -19.24
N ALA A 48 -5.06 8.92 -20.18
CA ALA A 48 -4.21 7.74 -20.09
C ALA A 48 -2.72 8.12 -20.07
N TYR A 49 -2.31 9.07 -20.91
CA TYR A 49 -0.93 9.56 -20.93
C TYR A 49 -0.51 10.16 -19.58
N MET A 50 -1.37 10.93 -18.93
CA MET A 50 -1.09 11.52 -17.61
C MET A 50 -0.93 10.44 -16.54
N VAL A 51 -1.79 9.44 -16.50
CA VAL A 51 -1.65 8.29 -15.58
C VAL A 51 -0.30 7.58 -15.77
N PHE A 52 0.11 7.33 -17.03
CA PHE A 52 1.41 6.72 -17.33
C PHE A 52 2.61 7.63 -17.03
N ALA A 53 2.45 8.94 -17.19
CA ALA A 53 3.49 9.92 -16.84
C ALA A 53 3.69 9.97 -15.32
N ASP A 54 2.59 10.03 -14.56
CA ASP A 54 2.61 10.01 -13.10
C ASP A 54 3.24 8.73 -12.56
N MET A 55 2.85 7.55 -13.10
CA MET A 55 3.47 6.28 -12.72
C MET A 55 5.00 6.32 -12.88
N ARG A 56 5.53 6.90 -13.95
CA ARG A 56 6.98 7.00 -14.14
C ARG A 56 7.63 8.03 -13.21
N GLY A 57 6.96 9.17 -13.00
CA GLY A 57 7.45 10.22 -12.10
C GLY A 57 7.47 9.81 -10.63
N LEU A 58 6.50 9.00 -10.21
CA LEU A 58 6.33 8.51 -8.84
C LEU A 58 7.05 7.18 -8.58
N ALA A 59 7.49 6.46 -9.61
CA ALA A 59 8.09 5.13 -9.47
C ALA A 59 9.23 5.08 -8.47
N LEU A 60 10.18 6.02 -8.56
CA LEU A 60 11.41 5.93 -7.78
C LEU A 60 11.25 6.54 -6.39
N THR A 61 10.64 7.71 -6.28
CA THR A 61 10.48 8.40 -4.98
C THR A 61 9.36 7.77 -4.17
N TYR A 62 8.14 7.76 -4.71
CA TYR A 62 6.96 7.28 -4.00
C TYR A 62 6.97 5.76 -3.83
N GLY A 63 7.42 5.03 -4.84
CA GLY A 63 7.61 3.58 -4.76
C GLY A 63 8.54 3.20 -3.60
N MET A 64 9.69 3.87 -3.43
CA MET A 64 10.61 3.57 -2.32
C MET A 64 10.01 3.87 -0.95
N ILE A 65 9.23 4.95 -0.81
CA ILE A 65 8.57 5.28 0.45
C ILE A 65 7.52 4.22 0.81
N ILE A 66 6.72 3.77 -0.17
CA ILE A 66 5.78 2.65 0.01
C ILE A 66 6.53 1.39 0.45
N ALA A 67 7.68 1.09 -0.18
CA ALA A 67 8.46 -0.09 0.18
C ALA A 67 8.89 -0.05 1.65
N VAL A 68 9.44 1.07 2.10
CA VAL A 68 9.87 1.23 3.50
C VAL A 68 8.67 1.13 4.46
N ALA A 69 7.57 1.82 4.15
CA ALA A 69 6.37 1.79 5.00
C ALA A 69 5.76 0.38 5.13
N LEU A 70 5.63 -0.34 4.02
CA LEU A 70 5.13 -1.72 4.02
C LEU A 70 6.10 -2.67 4.72
N ALA A 71 7.41 -2.52 4.52
CA ALA A 71 8.41 -3.37 5.17
C ALA A 71 8.32 -3.25 6.69
N ILE A 72 8.23 -2.02 7.22
CA ILE A 72 8.06 -1.78 8.66
C ILE A 72 6.73 -2.33 9.15
N SER A 73 5.63 -2.06 8.44
CA SER A 73 4.30 -2.49 8.85
C SER A 73 4.17 -4.02 8.88
N PHE A 74 4.65 -4.72 7.85
CA PHE A 74 4.62 -6.17 7.79
C PHE A 74 5.58 -6.81 8.81
N PHE A 75 6.71 -6.19 9.10
CA PHE A 75 7.61 -6.64 10.16
C PHE A 75 6.92 -6.61 11.52
N ILE A 76 6.24 -5.50 11.84
CA ILE A 76 5.46 -5.37 13.08
C ILE A 76 4.31 -6.38 13.11
N ALA A 77 3.57 -6.54 12.01
CA ALA A 77 2.48 -7.50 11.92
C ALA A 77 2.96 -8.95 12.13
N HIS A 78 4.12 -9.30 11.56
CA HIS A 78 4.74 -10.61 11.75
C HIS A 78 5.14 -10.84 13.21
N LEU A 79 5.75 -9.85 13.86
CA LEU A 79 6.05 -9.93 15.30
C LEU A 79 4.77 -10.15 16.11
N LEU A 80 3.75 -9.32 15.89
CA LEU A 80 2.48 -9.41 16.63
C LEU A 80 1.81 -10.79 16.47
N LEU A 81 1.80 -11.33 15.25
CA LEU A 81 1.30 -12.68 14.97
C LEU A 81 2.10 -13.77 15.70
N ASN A 82 3.42 -13.64 15.75
CA ASN A 82 4.27 -14.61 16.43
C ASN A 82 4.09 -14.59 17.95
N TRP A 83 3.87 -13.39 18.52
CA TRP A 83 3.54 -13.22 19.94
C TRP A 83 2.19 -13.85 20.28
N LEU A 84 1.15 -13.62 19.47
CA LEU A 84 -0.20 -14.18 19.67
C LEU A 84 -0.21 -15.72 19.57
N LYS A 85 0.55 -16.29 18.61
CA LYS A 85 0.67 -17.75 18.46
C LYS A 85 1.37 -18.41 19.64
N LYS A 86 2.28 -17.71 20.32
CA LYS A 86 2.99 -18.23 21.50
C LYS A 86 2.10 -18.32 22.74
N THR A 87 1.08 -17.48 22.82
CA THR A 87 0.09 -17.49 23.92
C THR A 87 -1.01 -18.52 23.71
N ASP A 88 -1.38 -18.83 22.46
CA ASP A 88 -2.38 -19.85 22.11
C ASP A 88 -1.73 -21.23 21.84
N ASN A 89 -1.36 -21.98 22.90
CA ASN A 89 -0.82 -23.35 22.81
C ASN A 89 -1.87 -24.43 22.41
N SER A 90 -2.97 -24.06 21.76
CA SER A 90 -4.07 -24.99 21.41
C SER A 90 -4.05 -25.33 19.92
N SER A 91 -3.53 -26.52 19.61
CA SER A 91 -3.29 -27.10 18.27
C SER A 91 -4.52 -27.38 17.39
N ALA A 92 -5.68 -26.73 17.62
CA ALA A 92 -6.93 -26.96 16.87
C ALA A 92 -7.26 -25.86 15.83
N GLY A 93 -6.48 -24.77 15.77
CA GLY A 93 -6.84 -23.54 15.06
C GLY A 93 -6.21 -23.32 13.67
N GLN A 94 -5.53 -24.29 13.08
CA GLN A 94 -4.63 -24.08 11.93
C GLN A 94 -5.33 -23.59 10.65
N SER A 95 -6.61 -23.91 10.46
CA SER A 95 -7.40 -23.46 9.29
C SER A 95 -8.04 -22.08 9.47
N LYS A 96 -8.58 -21.78 10.67
CA LYS A 96 -9.15 -20.45 11.00
C LYS A 96 -8.06 -19.37 11.11
N SER A 97 -6.84 -19.77 11.44
CA SER A 97 -5.64 -18.93 11.53
C SER A 97 -5.27 -18.26 10.20
N ASN A 98 -5.55 -18.87 9.05
CA ASN A 98 -5.18 -18.30 7.74
C ASN A 98 -6.00 -17.05 7.39
N ALA A 99 -7.32 -17.06 7.60
CA ALA A 99 -8.17 -15.88 7.33
C ALA A 99 -7.82 -14.69 8.25
N ILE A 100 -7.53 -14.96 9.52
CA ILE A 100 -7.13 -13.95 10.50
C ILE A 100 -5.75 -13.37 10.14
N THR A 101 -4.81 -14.22 9.70
CA THR A 101 -3.49 -13.78 9.24
C THR A 101 -3.62 -12.87 8.02
N ILE A 102 -4.44 -13.24 7.03
CA ILE A 102 -4.70 -12.43 5.85
C ILE A 102 -5.30 -11.06 6.21
N LEU A 103 -6.30 -11.03 7.10
CA LEU A 103 -6.90 -9.78 7.56
C LEU A 103 -5.92 -8.93 8.36
N MET A 104 -5.10 -9.53 9.24
CA MET A 104 -4.09 -8.79 10.01
C MET A 104 -3.06 -8.12 9.11
N PHE A 105 -2.53 -8.83 8.11
CA PHE A 105 -1.61 -8.22 7.15
C PHE A 105 -2.28 -7.17 6.27
N GLY A 106 -3.54 -7.38 5.87
CA GLY A 106 -4.34 -6.35 5.19
C GLY A 106 -4.49 -5.08 6.03
N VAL A 107 -4.96 -5.21 7.27
CA VAL A 107 -5.11 -4.07 8.19
C VAL A 107 -3.76 -3.39 8.47
N ALA A 108 -2.69 -4.17 8.68
CA ALA A 108 -1.35 -3.62 8.83
C ALA A 108 -0.93 -2.83 7.58
N GLY A 109 -1.19 -3.33 6.37
CA GLY A 109 -0.92 -2.60 5.13
C GLY A 109 -1.68 -1.28 5.06
N ALA A 110 -2.97 -1.27 5.41
CA ALA A 110 -3.78 -0.05 5.44
C ALA A 110 -3.28 0.97 6.47
N VAL A 111 -2.95 0.51 7.69
CA VAL A 111 -2.40 1.35 8.76
C VAL A 111 -1.02 1.89 8.36
N GLY A 112 -0.18 1.07 7.74
CA GLY A 112 1.13 1.50 7.23
C GLY A 112 1.01 2.62 6.19
N PHE A 113 0.05 2.49 5.26
CA PHE A 113 -0.27 3.55 4.30
C PHE A 113 -0.81 4.81 4.99
N PHE A 114 -1.71 4.66 5.96
CA PHE A 114 -2.24 5.80 6.70
C PHE A 114 -1.13 6.57 7.44
N VAL A 115 -0.27 5.86 8.18
CA VAL A 115 0.86 6.44 8.90
C VAL A 115 1.83 7.11 7.92
N MET A 116 2.14 6.46 6.80
CA MET A 116 2.97 7.03 5.74
C MET A 116 2.40 8.34 5.21
N LEU A 117 1.10 8.39 4.89
CA LEU A 117 0.44 9.59 4.36
C LEU A 117 0.42 10.73 5.37
N VAL A 118 0.11 10.43 6.64
CA VAL A 118 0.14 11.41 7.72
C VAL A 118 1.57 11.91 7.99
N ALA A 119 2.57 11.03 7.88
CA ALA A 119 3.97 11.38 8.08
C ALA A 119 4.58 12.17 6.90
N MET A 120 4.04 12.06 5.69
CA MET A 120 4.54 12.80 4.54
C MET A 120 4.42 14.32 4.70
N GLN A 121 3.29 14.80 5.24
CA GLN A 121 3.07 16.24 5.45
C GLN A 121 4.12 16.92 6.36
N PRO A 122 4.40 16.41 7.57
CA PRO A 122 5.38 17.02 8.48
C PRO A 122 6.84 16.80 8.03
N ILE A 123 7.16 15.71 7.34
CA ILE A 123 8.55 15.39 6.95
C ILE A 123 8.96 16.14 5.68
N LEU A 124 8.05 16.24 4.69
CA LEU A 124 8.39 16.76 3.37
C LEU A 124 7.90 18.19 3.14
N ASN A 125 7.15 18.78 4.08
CA ASN A 125 6.47 20.09 3.95
C ASN A 125 5.51 20.20 2.74
N VAL A 126 5.34 19.10 1.97
CA VAL A 126 4.46 19.00 0.81
C VAL A 126 3.74 17.66 0.82
N THR A 127 2.51 17.66 0.32
CA THR A 127 1.79 16.42 0.00
C THR A 127 2.35 15.87 -1.31
N LEU A 128 3.18 14.82 -1.24
CA LEU A 128 3.73 14.14 -2.44
C LEU A 128 2.64 13.65 -3.39
N ILE A 129 1.45 13.40 -2.86
CA ILE A 129 0.29 12.89 -3.60
C ILE A 129 -0.79 13.96 -3.53
N ALA A 130 -0.91 14.78 -4.57
CA ALA A 130 -2.00 15.76 -4.70
C ALA A 130 -3.39 15.10 -4.56
N GLY A 131 -3.57 13.92 -5.17
CA GLY A 131 -4.78 13.11 -5.03
C GLY A 131 -5.08 12.56 -3.62
N ALA A 132 -4.19 12.69 -2.63
CA ALA A 132 -4.43 12.32 -1.23
C ALA A 132 -4.66 13.54 -0.31
N ARG A 133 -4.87 14.74 -0.89
CA ARG A 133 -5.24 15.93 -0.12
C ARG A 133 -6.66 15.87 0.45
N THR A 134 -7.51 15.05 -0.14
CA THR A 134 -8.89 14.85 0.31
C THR A 134 -9.02 13.58 1.15
N TRP A 135 -10.03 13.54 2.03
CA TRP A 135 -10.34 12.34 2.82
C TRP A 135 -10.60 11.11 1.94
N MET A 136 -11.24 11.29 0.78
CA MET A 136 -11.48 10.22 -0.19
C MET A 136 -10.19 9.67 -0.79
N GLY A 137 -9.24 10.55 -1.10
CA GLY A 137 -7.92 10.18 -1.57
C GLY A 137 -7.15 9.33 -0.57
N ILE A 138 -7.15 9.73 0.71
CA ILE A 138 -6.51 8.97 1.79
C ILE A 138 -7.14 7.58 1.93
N ILE A 139 -8.48 7.49 1.91
CA ILE A 139 -9.18 6.20 2.01
C ILE A 139 -8.81 5.26 0.86
N ALA A 140 -8.76 5.77 -0.37
CA ALA A 140 -8.37 4.97 -1.53
C ALA A 140 -6.91 4.48 -1.44
N GLN A 141 -6.01 5.32 -0.94
CA GLN A 141 -4.60 4.92 -0.71
C GLN A 141 -4.48 3.87 0.40
N CYS A 142 -5.23 4.01 1.49
CA CYS A 142 -5.32 2.98 2.53
C CYS A 142 -5.87 1.66 1.97
N PHE A 143 -6.82 1.72 1.04
CA PHE A 143 -7.34 0.53 0.35
C PHE A 143 -6.27 -0.14 -0.52
N ALA A 144 -5.43 0.63 -1.22
CA ALA A 144 -4.26 0.08 -1.92
C ALA A 144 -3.30 -0.65 -0.96
N GLY A 145 -3.04 -0.05 0.21
CA GLY A 145 -2.28 -0.68 1.30
C GLY A 145 -2.92 -1.97 1.80
N PHE A 146 -4.24 -1.99 1.99
CA PHE A 146 -5.00 -3.17 2.41
C PHE A 146 -4.87 -4.34 1.42
N VAL A 147 -5.08 -4.06 0.14
CA VAL A 147 -4.96 -5.06 -0.94
C VAL A 147 -3.54 -5.61 -1.02
N SER A 148 -2.52 -4.76 -0.84
CA SER A 148 -1.12 -5.19 -0.82
C SER A 148 -0.81 -6.14 0.34
N GLY A 149 -1.38 -5.87 1.52
CA GLY A 149 -1.23 -6.73 2.70
C GLY A 149 -1.88 -8.10 2.52
N ILE A 150 -3.06 -8.15 1.89
CA ILE A 150 -3.71 -9.41 1.53
C ILE A 150 -2.87 -10.20 0.51
N CYS A 151 -2.32 -9.51 -0.50
CA CYS A 151 -1.45 -10.14 -1.49
C CYS A 151 -0.21 -10.75 -0.84
N PHE A 152 0.43 -10.00 0.06
CA PHE A 152 1.57 -10.49 0.84
C PHE A 152 1.21 -11.72 1.68
N ALA A 153 0.07 -11.70 2.38
CA ALA A 153 -0.37 -12.82 3.21
C ALA A 153 -0.75 -14.07 2.42
N LYS A 154 -1.34 -13.93 1.23
CA LYS A 154 -1.64 -15.08 0.36
C LYS A 154 -0.40 -15.72 -0.24
N LEU A 155 0.65 -14.93 -0.47
CA LEU A 155 1.95 -15.46 -0.87
C LEU A 155 2.76 -15.96 0.33
N SER A 156 2.35 -15.63 1.57
CA SER A 156 2.99 -15.98 2.84
C SER A 156 2.71 -17.40 3.31
#